data_AF-A0A2S2PKD6-F1
#
_entry.id   AF-A0A2S2PKD6-F1
#
_cell.length_a   1.000
_cell.length_b   1.000
_cell.length_c   1.000
_cell.angle_alpha   90.00
_cell.angle_beta   90.00
_cell.angle_gamma   90.00
#
_symmetry.space_group_name_H-M   'P 1'
#
loop_
_entity.id
_entity.type
_entity.pdbx_description
1 polymer ?
#
loop_
_entity_poly.entity_id
_entity_poly.type
_entity_poly.pdbx_seq_one_letter_code
_entity_poly.pdbx_strand_id
1 'polypeptide(L)'
;MKNKWQACSIHVLPSKQQILANYLVCYMSFTNISHSGYQCTRNMGLYDDYYGKIKKCFMNRELSDSLMIQYSNRTQSVLPRSAQIPAVIINGVYNENEQEEAKYDIGNVICKYLHPKPAGIC
;
A
#
# COMPACT_ATOMS: atom_id res chain seq x y z
N MET A 1 -12.63 -9.49 -3.11
CA MET A 1 -11.27 -9.74 -2.59
C MET A 1 -10.69 -8.46 -2.03
N LYS A 2 -10.03 -8.49 -0.86
CA LYS A 2 -9.46 -7.28 -0.21
C LYS A 2 -8.41 -6.59 -1.09
N ASN A 3 -7.49 -7.38 -1.64
CA ASN A 3 -6.37 -6.89 -2.45
C ASN A 3 -6.85 -6.14 -3.70
N LYS A 4 -7.94 -6.62 -4.34
CA LYS A 4 -8.53 -5.97 -5.52
C LYS A 4 -9.07 -4.57 -5.20
N TRP A 5 -9.73 -4.39 -4.05
CA TRP A 5 -10.19 -3.07 -3.62
C TRP A 5 -9.01 -2.14 -3.32
N GLN A 6 -7.96 -2.64 -2.65
CA GLN A 6 -6.74 -1.89 -2.38
C GLN A 6 -6.04 -1.47 -3.68
N ALA A 7 -5.91 -2.38 -4.66
CA ALA A 7 -5.38 -2.09 -5.99
C ALA A 7 -6.16 -0.96 -6.69
N CYS A 8 -7.49 -1.02 -6.67
CA CYS A 8 -8.33 0.05 -7.21
C CYS A 8 -8.20 1.37 -6.43
N SER A 9 -7.99 1.30 -5.12
CA SER A 9 -7.78 2.49 -4.29
C SER A 9 -6.47 3.18 -4.64
N ILE A 10 -5.39 2.41 -4.82
CA ILE A 10 -4.08 2.93 -5.27
C ILE A 10 -4.19 3.53 -6.68
N HIS A 11 -4.98 2.93 -7.57
CA HIS A 11 -5.20 3.44 -8.92
C HIS A 11 -5.99 4.76 -8.96
N VAL A 12 -6.94 4.95 -8.04
CA VAL A 12 -7.92 6.06 -8.08
C VAL A 12 -7.53 7.24 -7.19
N LEU A 13 -6.97 6.99 -6.01
CA LEU A 13 -6.62 8.05 -5.07
C LEU A 13 -5.44 8.88 -5.60
N PRO A 14 -5.40 10.18 -5.26
CA PRO A 14 -4.37 11.09 -5.75
C PRO A 14 -2.99 10.62 -5.29
N SER A 15 -1.98 10.88 -6.12
CA SER A 15 -0.57 10.49 -5.93
C SER A 15 0.12 11.11 -4.70
N LYS A 16 -0.61 11.85 -3.84
CA LYS A 16 -0.13 12.24 -2.52
C LYS A 16 -0.07 11.00 -1.63
N GLN A 17 1.13 10.43 -1.51
CA GLN A 17 1.41 9.18 -0.81
C GLN A 17 0.78 9.11 0.60
N GLN A 18 0.76 10.22 1.35
CA GLN A 18 0.19 10.26 2.69
C GLN A 18 -1.32 9.98 2.74
N ILE A 19 -2.10 10.56 1.83
CA ILE A 19 -3.58 10.37 1.81
C ILE A 19 -3.90 8.92 1.49
N LEU A 20 -3.22 8.37 0.47
CA LEU A 20 -3.36 6.96 0.10
C LEU A 20 -2.95 6.03 1.26
N ALA A 21 -1.82 6.29 1.91
CA ALA A 21 -1.35 5.50 3.04
C ALA A 21 -2.37 5.52 4.20
N ASN A 22 -2.85 6.70 4.60
CA ASN A 22 -3.86 6.84 5.65
C ASN A 22 -5.16 6.09 5.30
N TYR A 23 -5.58 6.15 4.04
CA TYR A 23 -6.75 5.42 3.57
C TYR A 23 -6.55 3.90 3.66
N LEU A 24 -5.41 3.39 3.20
CA LEU A 24 -5.10 1.97 3.25
C LEU A 24 -4.99 1.46 4.69
N VAL A 25 -4.39 2.24 5.60
CA VAL A 25 -4.34 1.93 7.04
C VAL A 25 -5.74 1.82 7.62
N CYS A 26 -6.60 2.82 7.37
CA CYS A 26 -8.00 2.77 7.78
C CYS A 26 -8.69 1.53 7.19
N TYR A 27 -8.54 1.27 5.90
CA TYR A 27 -9.20 0.15 5.25
C TYR A 27 -8.76 -1.21 5.81
N MET A 28 -7.47 -1.35 6.14
CA MET A 28 -6.87 -2.57 6.69
C MET A 28 -7.24 -2.81 8.15
N SER A 29 -7.63 -1.78 8.91
CA SER A 29 -8.07 -1.93 10.30
C SER A 29 -9.45 -2.58 10.44
N PHE A 30 -10.19 -2.77 9.34
CA PHE A 30 -11.51 -3.41 9.35
C PHE A 30 -11.48 -4.86 8.86
N THR A 31 -12.32 -5.68 9.48
CA THR A 31 -12.51 -7.09 9.08
C THR A 31 -13.38 -7.22 7.83
N ASN A 32 -14.42 -6.38 7.65
CA ASN A 32 -15.38 -6.43 6.54
C ASN A 32 -15.04 -5.44 5.39
N ILE A 33 -14.85 -5.99 4.19
CA ILE A 33 -14.43 -5.32 2.94
C ILE A 33 -15.44 -4.27 2.45
N SER A 34 -16.73 -4.63 2.37
CA SER A 34 -17.74 -3.78 1.72
C SER A 34 -18.04 -2.55 2.55
N HIS A 35 -17.87 -2.67 3.87
CA HIS A 35 -18.13 -1.59 4.81
C HIS A 35 -16.91 -0.70 5.02
N SER A 36 -15.70 -1.27 4.99
CA SER A 36 -14.46 -0.52 5.24
C SER A 36 -14.17 0.54 4.19
N GLY A 37 -14.36 0.24 2.90
CA GLY A 37 -14.13 1.22 1.83
C GLY A 37 -15.04 2.44 1.92
N TYR A 38 -16.32 2.23 2.29
CA TYR A 38 -17.30 3.28 2.51
C TYR A 38 -16.96 4.11 3.75
N GLN A 39 -16.71 3.45 4.88
CA GLN A 39 -16.44 4.14 6.15
C GLN A 39 -15.16 4.96 6.09
N CYS A 40 -14.07 4.41 5.55
CA CYS A 40 -12.79 5.12 5.47
C CYS A 40 -12.85 6.32 4.53
N THR A 41 -13.55 6.22 3.40
CA THR A 41 -13.74 7.39 2.54
C THR A 41 -14.59 8.47 3.21
N ARG A 42 -15.61 8.13 4.00
CA ARG A 42 -16.38 9.12 4.78
C ARG A 42 -15.55 9.77 5.88
N ASN A 43 -14.89 8.98 6.72
CA ASN A 43 -14.12 9.47 7.86
C ASN A 43 -13.00 10.41 7.45
N MET A 44 -12.47 10.26 6.22
CA MET A 44 -11.39 11.08 5.68
C MET A 44 -11.88 12.22 4.79
N GLY A 45 -13.20 12.42 4.61
CA GLY A 45 -13.74 13.44 3.71
C GLY A 45 -13.46 13.17 2.22
N LEU A 46 -13.26 11.91 1.83
CA LEU A 46 -12.92 11.46 0.48
C LEU A 46 -14.11 10.83 -0.27
N TYR A 47 -15.28 10.77 0.36
CA TYR A 47 -16.42 9.99 -0.13
C TYR A 47 -16.91 10.45 -1.50
N ASP A 48 -17.26 11.74 -1.62
CA ASP A 48 -17.87 12.30 -2.82
C ASP A 48 -16.92 12.22 -4.03
N ASP A 49 -15.63 12.40 -3.79
CA ASP A 49 -14.62 12.42 -4.84
C ASP A 49 -14.14 11.04 -5.28
N TYR A 50 -14.08 10.07 -4.36
CA TYR A 50 -13.31 8.84 -4.59
C TYR A 50 -14.09 7.54 -4.39
N TYR A 51 -15.07 7.46 -3.48
CA TYR A 51 -15.74 6.18 -3.19
C TYR A 51 -16.38 5.58 -4.46
N GLY A 52 -17.12 6.39 -5.21
CA GLY A 52 -17.75 5.97 -6.47
C GLY A 52 -16.74 5.51 -7.52
N LYS A 53 -15.59 6.19 -7.63
CA LYS A 53 -14.52 5.87 -8.58
C LYS A 53 -13.82 4.56 -8.20
N ILE A 54 -13.51 4.35 -6.92
CA ILE A 54 -12.93 3.09 -6.41
C ILE A 54 -13.90 1.94 -6.67
N LYS A 55 -15.18 2.11 -6.33
CA LYS A 55 -16.22 1.10 -6.58
C LYS A 55 -16.36 0.80 -8.07
N LYS A 56 -16.32 1.81 -8.94
CA LYS A 56 -16.37 1.63 -10.40
C LYS A 56 -15.16 0.81 -10.90
N CYS A 57 -13.95 1.10 -10.42
CA CYS A 57 -12.77 0.28 -10.72
C CYS A 57 -12.96 -1.16 -10.25
N PHE A 58 -13.40 -1.36 -9.00
CA PHE A 58 -13.56 -2.70 -8.43
C PHE A 58 -14.58 -3.56 -9.19
N MET A 59 -15.66 -2.95 -9.67
CA MET A 59 -16.69 -3.62 -10.45
C MET A 59 -16.28 -3.90 -11.90
N ASN A 60 -15.33 -3.13 -12.46
CA ASN A 60 -14.74 -3.40 -13.76
C ASN A 60 -13.72 -4.54 -13.64
N ARG A 61 -14.14 -5.76 -14.01
CA ARG A 61 -13.28 -6.96 -13.92
C ARG A 61 -11.99 -6.80 -14.70
N GLU A 62 -12.06 -6.41 -15.96
CA GLU A 62 -10.89 -6.26 -16.84
C GLU A 62 -9.83 -5.33 -16.23
N LEU A 63 -10.23 -4.12 -15.81
CA LEU A 63 -9.32 -3.17 -15.18
C LEU A 63 -8.78 -3.71 -13.85
N SER A 64 -9.67 -4.20 -12.98
CA SER A 64 -9.28 -4.67 -11.64
C SER A 64 -8.36 -5.90 -11.68
N ASP A 65 -8.55 -6.81 -12.64
CA ASP A 65 -7.72 -8.00 -12.82
C ASP A 65 -6.38 -7.63 -13.46
N SER A 66 -6.37 -6.69 -14.43
CA SER A 66 -5.14 -6.14 -14.98
C SER A 66 -4.25 -5.51 -13.90
N LEU A 67 -4.83 -4.73 -12.98
CA LEU A 67 -4.09 -4.18 -11.84
C LEU A 67 -3.51 -5.28 -10.96
N MET A 68 -4.26 -6.35 -10.68
CA MET A 68 -3.76 -7.47 -9.88
C MET A 68 -2.60 -8.20 -10.56
N ILE A 69 -2.66 -8.39 -11.88
CA ILE A 69 -1.56 -8.99 -12.66
C ILE A 69 -0.32 -8.09 -12.60
N GLN A 70 -0.48 -6.77 -12.77
CA GLN A 70 0.63 -5.82 -12.65
C GLN A 70 1.30 -5.88 -11.27
N TYR A 71 0.54 -5.92 -10.18
CA TYR A 71 1.09 -6.07 -8.84
C TYR A 71 1.73 -7.45 -8.59
N SER A 72 1.21 -8.51 -9.21
CA SER A 72 1.84 -9.84 -9.19
C SER A 72 3.19 -9.83 -9.88
N ASN A 73 3.28 -9.24 -11.08
CA ASN A 73 4.53 -9.11 -11.83
C ASN A 73 5.55 -8.25 -11.07
N ARG A 74 5.10 -7.13 -10.49
CA ARG A 74 5.95 -6.31 -9.64
C ARG A 74 6.49 -7.12 -8.47
N THR A 75 5.63 -7.81 -7.72
CA THR A 75 6.02 -8.69 -6.61
C THR A 75 7.10 -9.69 -7.01
N GLN A 76 6.91 -10.39 -8.13
CA GLN A 76 7.87 -11.39 -8.64
C GLN A 76 9.22 -10.77 -9.06
N SER A 77 9.23 -9.51 -9.47
CA SER A 77 10.47 -8.83 -9.90
C SER A 77 11.38 -8.39 -8.76
N VAL A 78 10.86 -8.28 -7.53
CA VAL A 78 11.61 -7.71 -6.40
C VAL A 78 11.66 -8.62 -5.16
N LEU A 79 10.72 -9.57 -5.02
CA LEU A 79 10.69 -10.48 -3.86
C LEU A 79 11.21 -11.87 -4.25
N PRO A 80 12.19 -12.42 -3.51
CA PRO A 80 12.57 -13.82 -3.69
C PRO A 80 11.42 -14.72 -3.24
N ARG A 81 11.34 -15.93 -3.82
CA ARG A 81 10.27 -16.90 -3.49
C ARG A 81 10.25 -17.32 -2.02
N SER A 82 11.37 -17.19 -1.32
CA SER A 82 11.50 -17.50 0.12
C SER A 82 11.04 -16.35 1.03
N ALA A 83 10.77 -15.15 0.51
CA ALA A 83 10.38 -14.02 1.34
C ALA A 83 9.01 -14.24 1.99
N GLN A 84 8.93 -13.95 3.29
CA GLN A 84 7.66 -13.92 4.02
C GLN A 84 7.00 -12.56 3.87
N ILE A 85 5.66 -12.54 3.85
CA ILE A 85 4.87 -11.31 3.89
C ILE A 85 4.51 -10.94 5.34
N PRO A 86 4.43 -9.63 5.69
CA PRO A 86 4.74 -8.48 4.86
C PRO A 86 6.24 -8.38 4.56
N ALA A 87 6.60 -7.90 3.37
CA ALA A 87 7.99 -7.70 2.96
C ALA A 87 8.25 -6.23 2.58
N VAL A 88 9.40 -5.72 2.99
CA VAL A 88 9.91 -4.37 2.80
C VAL A 88 11.11 -4.44 1.89
N ILE A 89 11.12 -3.60 0.87
CA ILE A 89 12.17 -3.54 -0.14
C ILE A 89 12.66 -2.11 -0.18
N ILE A 90 13.94 -1.91 0.08
CA ILE A 90 14.56 -0.59 0.08
C ILE A 90 15.38 -0.46 -1.21
N ASN A 91 15.16 0.64 -1.95
CA ASN A 91 15.85 0.92 -3.22
C ASN A 91 15.81 -0.22 -4.26
N GLY A 92 14.72 -1.01 -4.26
CA GLY A 92 14.53 -2.12 -5.19
C GLY A 92 15.26 -3.41 -4.84
N VAL A 93 15.96 -3.46 -3.69
CA VAL A 93 16.70 -4.64 -3.23
C VAL A 93 16.04 -5.23 -1.99
N TYR A 94 15.78 -6.54 -2.03
CA TYR A 94 15.36 -7.28 -0.84
C TYR A 94 16.58 -7.69 -0.03
N ASN A 95 16.56 -7.39 1.26
CA ASN A 95 17.60 -7.78 2.21
C ASN A 95 16.92 -8.34 3.46
N GLU A 96 17.27 -9.57 3.84
CA GLU A 96 16.62 -10.28 4.96
C GLU A 96 16.89 -9.63 6.32
N ASN A 97 18.09 -9.09 6.54
CA ASN A 97 18.43 -8.40 7.79
C ASN A 97 17.65 -7.08 7.90
N GLU A 98 17.61 -6.29 6.83
CA GLU A 98 16.85 -5.03 6.81
C GLU A 98 15.34 -5.29 6.90
N GLN A 99 14.86 -6.38 6.31
CA GLN A 99 13.49 -6.83 6.47
C GLN A 99 13.15 -7.12 7.93
N GLU A 100 14.02 -7.84 8.66
CA GLU A 100 13.80 -8.08 10.09
C GLU A 100 13.87 -6.80 10.91
N GLU A 101 14.85 -5.94 10.67
CA GLU A 101 14.95 -4.65 11.36
C GLU A 101 13.73 -3.76 11.09
N ALA A 102 13.25 -3.71 9.85
CA ALA A 102 12.13 -2.86 9.44
C ALA A 102 10.80 -3.25 10.09
N LYS A 103 10.66 -4.48 10.59
CA LYS A 103 9.49 -4.89 11.39
C LYS A 103 9.37 -4.11 12.69
N TYR A 104 10.51 -3.74 13.28
CA TYR A 104 10.58 -3.07 14.58
C TYR A 104 10.86 -1.58 14.42
N ASP A 105 11.71 -1.19 13.46
CA ASP A 105 12.12 0.20 13.23
C ASP A 105 12.45 0.47 11.77
N ILE A 106 11.41 0.66 10.95
CA ILE A 106 11.58 1.06 9.55
C ILE A 106 12.27 2.44 9.40
N GLY A 107 12.16 3.31 10.41
CA GLY A 107 12.77 4.63 10.39
C GLY A 107 14.29 4.53 10.39
N ASN A 108 14.85 3.74 11.31
CA ASN A 108 16.29 3.50 11.37
C ASN A 108 16.83 2.83 10.10
N VAL A 109 16.10 1.88 9.51
CA VAL A 109 16.47 1.27 8.23
C VAL A 109 16.53 2.32 7.12
N ILE A 110 15.53 3.20 7.02
CA ILE A 110 15.52 4.30 6.03
C ILE A 110 16.70 5.27 6.27
N CYS A 111 16.99 5.60 7.52
CA CYS A 111 18.09 6.49 7.91
C CYS A 111 19.48 6.02 7.44
N LYS A 112 19.66 4.71 7.18
CA LYS A 112 20.90 4.17 6.59
C LYS A 112 21.16 4.70 5.17
N TYR A 113 20.12 5.12 4.45
CA TYR A 113 20.18 5.52 3.04
C TYR A 113 20.03 7.04 2.81
N LEU A 114 19.75 7.82 3.86
CA LEU A 114 19.56 9.27 3.75
C LEU A 114 20.87 10.03 3.98
N HIS A 115 21.24 10.85 3.01
CA HIS A 115 22.41 11.73 3.08
C HIS A 115 22.03 13.15 2.61
N PRO A 116 22.16 14.19 3.48
CA PRO A 116 22.50 14.11 4.90
C PRO A 116 21.37 13.44 5.71
N LYS A 117 21.71 12.91 6.88
CA LYS A 117 20.72 12.36 7.82
C LYS A 117 19.88 13.50 8.42
N PRO A 118 18.54 13.46 8.32
CA PRO A 118 17.68 14.45 8.95
C PRO A 118 17.81 14.43 10.48
N ALA A 119 18.28 15.52 11.08
CA ALA A 119 18.51 15.62 12.52
C ALA A 119 17.21 15.48 13.32
N GLY A 120 17.22 14.64 14.36
CA GLY A 120 16.11 14.47 15.30
C GLY A 120 15.06 13.45 14.83
N ILE A 121 15.30 12.80 13.69
CA ILE A 121 14.53 11.65 13.18
C ILE A 121 15.52 10.51 12.92
N CYS A 122 16.62 10.85 12.25
CA CYS A 122 17.88 10.15 12.26
C CYS A 122 18.88 10.89 13.18
#